data_AF-A0A9P8SC30-F1
#
_entry.id   AF-A0A9P8SC30-F1
#
_cell.length_a   1.000
_cell.length_b   1.000
_cell.length_c   1.000
_cell.angle_alpha   90.00
_cell.angle_beta   90.00
_cell.angle_gamma   90.00
#
_symmetry.space_group_name_H-M   'P 1'
#
loop_
_entity.id
_entity.type
_entity.pdbx_description
1 polymer ?
#
loop_
_entity_poly.entity_id
_entity_poly.type
_entity_poly.pdbx_seq_one_letter_code
_entity_poly.pdbx_strand_id
1 'polypeptide(L)'
;MTYVRRRPGLMVDQRRPAATRDILWLTVNDITLVNVYRQPSYDEALDILLQWPAPNRCLVAGDFNAKHHSWQAGRIEGRGEAVAAWATANGLNLLNPADVPTNPHGNTIDLAFSNIALANAVVEDHLATSSDHFTLSTTLPELAVAPPPTGKVRLTSDEEIRRFVEMVENGVAAIEPSTASLKTWIHLP
;
A
#
# COMPACT_ATOMS: atom_id res chain seq x y z
N MET A 1 -4.69 4.12 7.71
CA MET A 1 -5.44 2.89 7.37
C MET A 1 -4.87 2.33 6.08
N THR A 2 -4.57 1.03 5.99
CA THR A 2 -4.07 0.38 4.76
C THR A 2 -5.00 -0.76 4.40
N TYR A 3 -5.46 -0.81 3.15
CA TYR A 3 -6.39 -1.83 2.66
C TYR A 3 -5.88 -2.44 1.36
N VAL A 4 -6.08 -3.75 1.20
CA VAL A 4 -5.82 -4.46 -0.06
C VAL A 4 -7.14 -5.00 -0.58
N ARG A 5 -7.54 -4.54 -1.77
CA ARG A 5 -8.69 -5.11 -2.47
C ARG A 5 -8.33 -6.49 -3.01
N ARG A 6 -8.82 -7.53 -2.34
CA ARG A 6 -8.56 -8.92 -2.75
C ARG A 6 -9.03 -9.17 -4.19
N ARG A 7 -8.18 -9.88 -4.95
CA ARG A 7 -8.47 -10.41 -6.27
C ARG A 7 -7.81 -11.79 -6.39
N PRO A 8 -8.34 -12.72 -7.21
CA PRO A 8 -7.67 -13.99 -7.49
C PRO A 8 -6.22 -13.76 -7.93
N GLY A 9 -5.30 -14.55 -7.37
CA GLY A 9 -3.86 -14.46 -7.66
C GLY A 9 -3.09 -13.38 -6.91
N LEU A 10 -3.71 -12.65 -5.97
CA LEU A 10 -3.01 -11.79 -5.00
C LEU A 10 -2.78 -12.55 -3.68
N MET A 11 -1.52 -12.84 -3.38
CA MET A 11 -1.06 -13.35 -2.09
C MET A 11 -0.61 -12.17 -1.24
N VAL A 12 -1.21 -12.00 -0.06
CA VAL A 12 -0.95 -10.86 0.82
C VAL A 12 -0.53 -11.35 2.19
N ASP A 13 0.62 -10.89 2.66
CA ASP A 13 1.10 -11.06 4.03
C ASP A 13 1.30 -9.69 4.67
N GLN A 14 0.78 -9.49 5.87
CA GLN A 14 0.98 -8.25 6.62
C GLN A 14 2.04 -8.46 7.67
N ARG A 15 3.05 -7.59 7.68
CA ARG A 15 4.13 -7.62 8.67
C ARG A 15 4.10 -6.38 9.56
N ARG A 16 4.34 -6.59 10.84
CA ARG A 16 4.45 -5.55 11.86
C ARG A 16 5.79 -5.66 12.58
N PRO A 17 6.90 -5.33 11.90
CA PRO A 17 8.23 -5.36 12.51
C PRO A 17 8.41 -4.26 13.57
N ALA A 18 7.52 -3.26 13.60
CA ALA A 18 7.50 -2.17 14.58
C ALA A 18 6.17 -2.13 15.36
N ALA A 19 6.23 -1.62 16.59
CA ALA A 19 5.08 -1.50 17.49
C ALA A 19 4.21 -0.26 17.24
N THR A 20 4.64 0.65 16.35
CA THR A 20 3.87 1.83 15.98
C THR A 20 2.81 1.53 14.92
N ARG A 21 1.72 2.31 14.94
CA ARG A 21 0.65 2.26 13.93
C ARG A 21 0.97 3.11 12.69
N ASP A 22 2.00 3.94 12.78
CA ASP A 22 2.33 4.98 11.82
C ASP A 22 3.25 4.47 10.70
N ILE A 23 3.64 3.20 10.74
CA ILE A 23 4.31 2.52 9.62
C ILE A 23 3.84 1.07 9.51
N LEU A 24 3.59 0.60 8.28
CA LEU A 24 3.07 -0.75 8.03
C LEU A 24 3.71 -1.38 6.80
N TRP A 25 4.12 -2.65 6.92
CA TRP A 25 4.63 -3.46 5.82
C TRP A 25 3.59 -4.46 5.34
N LEU A 26 3.47 -4.56 4.02
CA LEU A 26 2.74 -5.62 3.34
C LEU A 26 3.69 -6.29 2.34
N THR A 27 3.54 -7.60 2.15
CA THR A 27 4.09 -8.31 1.00
C THR A 27 2.94 -8.73 0.11
N VAL A 28 2.96 -8.30 -1.15
CA VAL A 28 1.95 -8.64 -2.16
C VAL A 28 2.63 -9.24 -3.38
N ASN A 29 2.44 -10.53 -3.64
CA ASN A 29 3.12 -11.26 -4.75
C ASN A 29 4.62 -10.90 -4.85
N ASP A 30 5.34 -11.06 -3.73
CA ASP A 30 6.77 -10.77 -3.58
C ASP A 30 7.18 -9.30 -3.69
N ILE A 31 6.23 -8.37 -3.79
CA ILE A 31 6.48 -6.93 -3.70
C ILE A 31 6.31 -6.49 -2.24
N THR A 32 7.34 -5.81 -1.72
CA THR A 32 7.26 -5.20 -0.38
C THR A 32 6.66 -3.80 -0.49
N LEU A 33 5.49 -3.59 0.11
CA LEU A 33 4.84 -2.29 0.22
C LEU A 33 4.99 -1.76 1.64
N VAL A 34 5.38 -0.50 1.78
CA VAL A 34 5.46 0.19 3.07
C VAL A 34 4.58 1.43 3.02
N ASN A 35 3.60 1.50 3.91
CA ASN A 35 2.84 2.73 4.14
C ASN A 35 3.42 3.44 5.36
N VAL A 36 3.76 4.72 5.22
CA VAL A 36 4.37 5.54 6.27
C VAL A 36 3.52 6.77 6.52
N TYR A 37 3.25 7.08 7.77
CA TYR A 37 2.71 8.35 8.21
C TYR A 37 3.69 8.97 9.20
N ARG A 38 4.24 10.13 8.87
CA ARG A 38 5.03 10.92 9.80
C ARG A 38 4.20 12.11 10.25
N GLN A 39 3.71 12.07 11.47
CA GLN A 39 3.10 13.26 12.09
C GLN A 39 4.15 14.38 12.20
N PRO A 40 3.79 15.66 11.94
CA PRO A 40 4.71 16.77 12.14
C PRO A 40 5.32 16.77 13.54
N SER A 41 6.64 16.85 13.62
CA SER A 41 7.43 16.83 14.87
C SER A 41 7.45 15.50 15.64
N TYR A 42 6.90 14.42 15.10
CA TYR A 42 7.00 13.08 15.69
C TYR A 42 7.67 12.11 14.70
N ASP A 43 8.91 11.74 15.02
CA ASP A 43 9.80 11.09 14.06
C ASP A 43 9.88 9.56 14.19
N GLU A 44 9.14 8.92 15.10
CA GLU A 44 9.29 7.48 15.40
C GLU A 44 9.19 6.59 14.14
N ALA A 45 8.13 6.76 13.35
CA ALA A 45 7.94 6.00 12.11
C ALA A 45 9.04 6.27 11.07
N LEU A 46 9.51 7.52 10.99
CA LEU A 46 10.58 7.91 10.10
C LEU A 46 11.93 7.33 10.55
N ASP A 47 12.22 7.35 11.85
CA ASP A 47 13.46 6.77 12.38
C ASP A 47 13.53 5.26 12.15
N ILE A 48 12.40 4.56 12.24
CA ILE A 48 12.30 3.15 11.85
C ILE A 48 12.56 2.99 10.35
N LEU A 49 11.93 3.82 9.51
CA LEU A 49 12.11 3.75 8.05
C LEU A 49 13.57 4.00 7.65
N LEU A 50 14.21 5.03 8.20
CA LEU A 50 15.57 5.44 7.84
C LEU A 50 16.63 4.40 8.22
N GLN A 51 16.33 3.53 9.19
CA GLN A 51 17.18 2.40 9.57
C GLN A 51 16.86 1.11 8.81
N TRP A 52 15.74 1.06 8.10
CA TRP A 52 15.28 -0.13 7.40
C TRP A 52 15.98 -0.26 6.03
N PRO A 53 16.69 -1.37 5.77
CA PRO A 53 17.28 -1.65 4.47
C PRO A 53 16.19 -2.14 3.51
N ALA A 54 15.82 -1.31 2.53
CA ALA A 54 14.76 -1.64 1.60
C ALA A 54 15.18 -2.80 0.68
N PRO A 55 14.33 -3.83 0.50
CA PRO A 55 14.64 -4.95 -0.38
C PRO A 55 14.43 -4.57 -1.86
N ASN A 56 14.85 -5.45 -2.76
CA ASN A 56 14.43 -5.39 -4.16
C ASN A 56 12.90 -5.49 -4.27
N ARG A 57 12.33 -4.90 -5.33
CA ARG A 57 10.88 -4.89 -5.59
C ARG A 57 10.08 -4.28 -4.42
N CYS A 58 10.41 -3.05 -4.09
CA CYS A 58 9.82 -2.30 -3.00
C CYS A 58 9.10 -1.03 -3.48
N LEU A 59 7.96 -0.72 -2.87
CA LEU A 59 7.30 0.58 -2.92
C LEU A 59 7.14 1.09 -1.48
N VAL A 60 7.63 2.28 -1.21
CA VAL A 60 7.40 3.00 0.05
C VAL A 60 6.60 4.25 -0.28
N ALA A 61 5.44 4.43 0.36
CA ALA A 61 4.59 5.58 0.12
C ALA A 61 3.89 6.06 1.39
N GLY A 62 3.45 7.32 1.38
CA GLY A 62 2.60 7.89 2.41
C GLY A 62 2.95 9.35 2.70
N ASP A 63 2.51 9.87 3.84
CA ASP A 63 2.73 11.26 4.23
C ASP A 63 4.00 11.38 5.07
N PHE A 64 5.01 12.06 4.52
CA PHE A 64 6.29 12.26 5.17
C PHE A 64 6.38 13.57 5.94
N ASN A 65 5.47 14.53 5.71
CA ASN A 65 5.57 15.89 6.26
C ASN A 65 7.01 16.48 6.13
N ALA A 66 7.64 16.25 4.98
CA ALA A 66 9.04 16.58 4.71
C ALA A 66 9.20 17.28 3.36
N LYS A 67 10.14 18.22 3.26
CA LYS A 67 10.42 18.98 2.03
C LYS A 67 11.87 18.84 1.63
N HIS A 68 12.10 18.65 0.34
CA HIS A 68 13.42 18.61 -0.26
C HIS A 68 13.34 19.06 -1.71
N HIS A 69 14.41 19.68 -2.20
CA HIS A 69 14.47 20.27 -3.54
C HIS A 69 14.27 19.25 -4.67
N SER A 70 14.40 17.94 -4.39
CA SER A 70 14.16 16.89 -5.39
C SER A 70 12.68 16.60 -5.66
N TRP A 71 11.75 17.05 -4.81
CA TRP A 71 10.30 16.91 -5.05
C TRP A 71 9.53 18.24 -4.97
N GLN A 72 10.07 19.23 -4.25
CA GLN A 72 9.47 20.56 -4.17
C GLN A 72 10.56 21.64 -4.06
N ALA A 73 10.53 22.60 -4.96
CA ALA A 73 11.38 23.79 -4.95
C ALA A 73 11.16 24.61 -3.66
N GLY A 74 12.26 25.13 -3.12
CA GLY A 74 12.25 25.94 -1.91
C GLY A 74 13.09 25.32 -0.79
N ARG A 75 12.66 25.57 0.45
CA ARG A 75 13.43 25.22 1.64
C ARG A 75 13.28 23.72 1.99
N ILE A 76 14.39 23.12 2.40
CA ILE A 76 14.41 21.78 2.98
C ILE A 76 13.85 21.83 4.42
N GLU A 77 12.85 20.99 4.72
CA GLU A 77 12.14 20.96 6.00
C GLU A 77 11.79 19.52 6.40
N GLY A 78 11.48 19.28 7.68
CA GLY A 78 10.94 17.99 8.13
C GLY A 78 11.84 16.77 7.86
N ARG A 79 13.17 16.98 7.84
CA ARG A 79 14.18 15.96 7.52
C ARG A 79 14.16 15.45 6.07
N GLY A 80 13.70 16.26 5.12
CA GLY A 80 13.72 15.89 3.69
C GLY A 80 15.10 15.46 3.17
N GLU A 81 16.18 16.06 3.65
CA GLU A 81 17.56 15.62 3.33
C GLU A 81 17.81 14.16 3.74
N ALA A 82 17.38 13.77 4.94
CA ALA A 82 17.57 12.40 5.43
C ALA A 82 16.74 11.39 4.63
N VAL A 83 15.52 11.76 4.25
CA VAL A 83 14.65 10.94 3.38
C VAL A 83 15.29 10.76 2.00
N ALA A 84 15.80 11.83 1.38
CA ALA A 84 16.46 11.77 0.08
C ALA A 84 17.74 10.92 0.11
N ALA A 85 18.56 11.09 1.15
CA ALA A 85 19.76 10.28 1.37
C ALA A 85 19.42 8.80 1.57
N TRP A 86 18.41 8.49 2.39
CA TRP A 86 17.95 7.11 2.60
C TRP A 86 17.42 6.48 1.31
N ALA A 87 16.60 7.19 0.53
CA ALA A 87 16.09 6.68 -0.74
C ALA A 87 17.24 6.36 -1.71
N THR A 88 18.22 7.27 -1.80
CA THR A 88 19.42 7.09 -2.64
C THR A 88 20.25 5.89 -2.20
N ALA A 89 20.51 5.75 -0.89
CA ALA A 89 21.28 4.64 -0.34
C ALA A 89 20.61 3.27 -0.56
N ASN A 90 19.28 3.24 -0.69
CA ASN A 90 18.48 2.06 -0.95
C ASN A 90 18.13 1.85 -2.43
N GLY A 91 18.65 2.69 -3.34
CA GLY A 91 18.38 2.60 -4.77
C GLY A 91 16.90 2.83 -5.14
N LEU A 92 16.18 3.59 -4.31
CA LEU A 92 14.78 3.92 -4.54
C LEU A 92 14.68 5.23 -5.32
N ASN A 93 13.93 5.22 -6.41
CA ASN A 93 13.62 6.43 -7.18
C ASN A 93 12.38 7.10 -6.60
N LEU A 94 12.40 8.43 -6.50
CA LEU A 94 11.19 9.22 -6.28
C LEU A 94 10.25 9.07 -7.49
N LEU A 95 9.00 8.73 -7.23
CA LEU A 95 7.97 8.56 -8.26
C LEU A 95 7.11 9.80 -8.48
N ASN A 96 7.08 10.71 -7.50
CA ASN A 96 6.31 11.95 -7.57
C ASN A 96 6.75 12.79 -8.78
N PRO A 97 5.81 13.42 -9.48
CA PRO A 97 6.12 14.54 -10.35
C PRO A 97 6.74 15.68 -9.52
N ALA A 98 7.84 16.26 -10.01
CA ALA A 98 8.48 17.38 -9.33
C ALA A 98 7.54 18.60 -9.31
N ASP A 99 7.50 19.30 -8.18
CA ASP A 99 6.75 20.55 -7.98
C ASP A 99 5.23 20.44 -8.16
N VAL A 100 4.67 19.22 -8.13
CA VAL A 100 3.23 19.00 -8.15
C VAL A 100 2.71 18.81 -6.72
N PRO A 101 1.90 19.76 -6.20
CA PRO A 101 1.39 19.67 -4.83
C PRO A 101 0.58 18.42 -4.59
N THR A 102 0.69 17.86 -3.38
CA THR A 102 -0.15 16.76 -2.88
C THR A 102 -1.20 17.24 -1.89
N ASN A 103 -1.31 18.55 -1.68
CA ASN A 103 -2.40 19.18 -0.95
C ASN A 103 -2.80 20.56 -1.53
N PRO A 104 -4.00 21.07 -1.20
CA PRO A 104 -4.46 22.39 -1.65
C PRO A 104 -3.61 23.57 -1.17
N HIS A 105 -2.71 23.36 -0.20
CA HIS A 105 -1.81 24.38 0.32
C HIS A 105 -0.53 24.55 -0.51
N GLY A 106 -0.37 23.79 -1.61
CA GLY A 106 0.79 23.89 -2.49
C GLY A 106 2.01 23.12 -2.01
N ASN A 107 1.86 22.20 -1.04
CA ASN A 107 2.96 21.38 -0.57
C ASN A 107 2.93 19.97 -1.18
N THR A 108 4.12 19.41 -1.37
CA THR A 108 4.36 18.02 -1.81
C THR A 108 4.96 17.26 -0.64
N ILE A 109 4.09 16.69 0.19
CA ILE A 109 4.48 16.00 1.44
C ILE A 109 4.10 14.51 1.44
N ASP A 110 3.20 14.12 0.54
CA ASP A 110 2.88 12.72 0.27
C ASP A 110 3.83 12.21 -0.80
N LEU A 111 4.69 11.27 -0.45
CA LEU A 111 5.77 10.81 -1.33
C LEU A 111 5.61 9.32 -1.64
N ALA A 112 6.07 8.92 -2.82
CA ALA A 112 6.20 7.54 -3.24
C ALA A 112 7.62 7.29 -3.79
N PHE A 113 8.25 6.24 -3.30
CA PHE A 113 9.60 5.81 -3.69
C PHE A 113 9.60 4.33 -4.09
N SER A 114 10.28 3.98 -5.19
CA SER A 114 10.37 2.58 -5.61
C SER A 114 11.65 2.25 -6.37
N ASN A 115 12.10 1.00 -6.23
CA ASN A 115 13.14 0.40 -7.06
C ASN A 115 12.57 -0.55 -8.14
N ILE A 116 11.25 -0.53 -8.36
CA ILE A 116 10.61 -1.27 -9.45
C ILE A 116 10.72 -0.44 -10.74
N ALA A 117 11.36 -1.02 -11.75
CA ALA A 117 11.51 -0.37 -13.05
C ALA A 117 10.13 -0.01 -13.63
N LEU A 118 10.02 1.18 -14.23
CA LEU A 118 8.79 1.72 -14.83
C LEU A 118 7.60 1.92 -13.86
N ALA A 119 7.84 1.84 -12.54
CA ALA A 119 6.87 2.34 -11.58
C ALA A 119 6.66 3.85 -11.78
N ASN A 120 5.43 4.32 -11.57
CA ASN A 120 5.09 5.74 -11.68
C ASN A 120 4.12 6.17 -10.58
N ALA A 121 4.05 7.47 -10.31
CA ALA A 121 3.01 8.06 -9.48
C ALA A 121 2.41 9.30 -10.15
N VAL A 122 1.11 9.49 -9.94
CA VAL A 122 0.33 10.63 -10.43
C VAL A 122 -0.48 11.19 -9.28
N VAL A 123 -0.54 12.52 -9.19
CA VAL A 123 -1.43 13.21 -8.25
C VAL A 123 -2.81 13.33 -8.89
N GLU A 124 -3.80 12.69 -8.26
CA GLU A 124 -5.20 12.69 -8.66
C GLU A 124 -5.97 13.67 -7.75
N ASP A 125 -5.90 14.96 -8.09
CA ASP A 125 -6.53 16.07 -7.34
C ASP A 125 -8.07 15.99 -7.31
N HIS A 126 -8.67 15.38 -8.34
CA HIS A 126 -10.11 15.19 -8.47
C HIS A 126 -10.68 14.01 -7.66
N LEU A 127 -9.81 13.19 -7.06
CA LEU A 127 -10.19 12.08 -6.17
C LEU A 127 -10.10 12.43 -4.68
N ALA A 128 -9.90 13.71 -4.36
CA ALA A 128 -9.85 14.19 -2.97
C ALA A 128 -11.23 14.11 -2.31
N THR A 129 -11.53 12.99 -1.65
CA THR A 129 -12.76 12.83 -0.88
C THR A 129 -12.63 13.55 0.46
N SER A 130 -12.95 14.84 0.50
CA SER A 130 -13.01 15.70 1.71
C SER A 130 -11.73 15.79 2.56
N SER A 131 -10.61 15.25 2.07
CA SER A 131 -9.29 15.32 2.71
C SER A 131 -8.62 16.63 2.34
N ASP A 132 -7.75 17.13 3.21
CA ASP A 132 -6.79 18.19 2.89
C ASP A 132 -5.58 17.65 2.09
N HIS A 133 -5.58 16.37 1.70
CA HIS A 133 -4.61 15.76 0.80
C HIS A 133 -5.27 15.32 -0.52
N PHE A 134 -4.52 15.45 -1.61
CA PHE A 134 -4.84 14.83 -2.91
C PHE A 134 -4.44 13.36 -2.92
N THR A 135 -5.07 12.57 -3.78
CA THR A 135 -4.74 11.15 -3.90
C THR A 135 -3.45 10.98 -4.70
N LEU A 136 -2.44 10.30 -4.15
CA LEU A 136 -1.26 9.86 -4.90
C LEU A 136 -1.49 8.45 -5.44
N SER A 137 -1.78 8.34 -6.74
CA SER A 137 -1.99 7.06 -7.43
C SER A 137 -0.65 6.52 -7.92
N THR A 138 -0.29 5.30 -7.54
CA THR A 138 0.97 4.66 -7.98
C THR A 138 0.67 3.42 -8.81
N THR A 139 1.31 3.29 -9.97
CA THR A 139 1.20 2.07 -10.81
C THR A 139 2.50 1.30 -10.79
N LEU A 140 2.40 -0.02 -10.56
CA LEU A 140 3.50 -0.97 -10.67
C LEU A 140 3.29 -1.84 -11.91
N PRO A 141 4.24 -1.88 -12.86
CA PRO A 141 4.06 -2.52 -14.17
C PRO A 141 4.03 -4.06 -14.11
N GLU A 142 4.53 -4.65 -13.03
CA GLU A 142 4.71 -6.11 -12.92
C GLU A 142 4.29 -6.63 -11.54
N LEU A 143 2.99 -6.58 -11.27
CA LEU A 143 2.39 -7.61 -10.42
C LEU A 143 2.20 -8.82 -11.32
N ALA A 144 3.23 -9.68 -11.44
CA ALA A 144 3.01 -11.02 -11.93
C ALA A 144 1.88 -11.61 -11.07
N VAL A 145 0.69 -11.74 -11.66
CA VAL A 145 -0.41 -12.43 -11.00
C VAL A 145 0.08 -13.86 -10.92
N ALA A 146 0.46 -14.30 -9.72
CA ALA A 146 0.80 -15.69 -9.51
C ALA A 146 -0.39 -16.50 -10.06
N PRO A 147 -0.16 -17.46 -10.99
CA PRO A 147 -1.24 -18.31 -11.43
C PRO A 147 -1.91 -18.89 -10.18
N PRO A 148 -3.25 -18.91 -10.10
CA PRO A 148 -3.93 -19.49 -8.96
C PRO A 148 -3.33 -20.87 -8.72
N PRO A 149 -3.01 -21.25 -7.47
CA PRO A 149 -2.39 -22.54 -7.21
C PRO A 149 -3.24 -23.64 -7.84
N THR A 150 -2.72 -24.31 -8.87
CA THR A 150 -3.44 -25.37 -9.60
C THR A 150 -3.40 -26.71 -8.85
N GLY A 151 -3.07 -26.70 -7.55
CA GLY A 151 -3.01 -27.86 -6.70
C GLY A 151 -4.26 -28.00 -5.83
N LYS A 152 -4.73 -29.23 -5.63
CA LYS A 152 -5.66 -29.54 -4.54
C LYS A 152 -4.98 -29.12 -3.23
N VAL A 153 -5.63 -28.27 -2.43
CA VAL A 153 -5.19 -27.97 -1.07
C VAL A 153 -5.08 -29.30 -0.32
N ARG A 154 -3.87 -29.65 0.14
CA ARG A 154 -3.64 -30.82 0.98
C ARG A 154 -3.45 -30.32 2.40
N LEU A 155 -4.40 -30.67 3.28
CA LEU A 155 -4.29 -30.48 4.71
C LEU A 155 -3.72 -31.78 5.27
N THR A 156 -2.55 -31.73 5.90
CA THR A 156 -1.80 -32.94 6.28
C THR A 156 -1.68 -33.13 7.79
N SER A 157 -2.08 -32.14 8.57
CA SER A 157 -2.09 -32.17 10.03
C SER A 157 -3.40 -31.68 10.62
N ASP A 158 -3.71 -32.12 11.85
CA ASP A 158 -4.92 -31.70 12.56
C ASP A 158 -4.95 -30.19 12.86
N GLU A 159 -3.78 -29.56 13.04
CA GLU A 159 -3.68 -28.11 13.23
C GLU A 159 -4.03 -27.34 11.96
N GLU A 160 -3.55 -27.80 10.79
CA GLU A 160 -3.90 -27.21 9.49
C GLU A 160 -5.40 -27.35 9.20
N ILE A 161 -5.99 -28.51 9.52
CA ILE A 161 -7.43 -28.74 9.41
C ILE A 161 -8.20 -27.78 10.32
N ARG A 162 -7.77 -27.62 11.58
CA ARG A 162 -8.41 -26.72 12.54
C ARG A 162 -8.38 -25.27 12.09
N ARG A 163 -7.21 -24.78 11.62
CA ARG A 163 -7.07 -23.43 11.05
C ARG A 163 -7.89 -23.23 9.80
N PHE A 164 -8.01 -24.26 8.95
CA PHE A 164 -8.85 -24.21 7.77
C PHE A 164 -10.33 -24.06 8.14
N VAL A 165 -10.83 -24.83 9.11
CA VAL A 165 -12.20 -24.73 9.63
C VAL A 165 -12.46 -23.32 10.17
N GLU A 166 -11.56 -22.79 11.00
CA GLU A 166 -11.68 -21.44 11.57
C GLU A 166 -11.71 -20.36 10.47
N MET A 167 -10.91 -20.49 9.41
CA MET A 167 -10.95 -19.59 8.26
C MET A 167 -12.26 -19.68 7.48
N VAL A 168 -12.82 -20.88 7.32
CA VAL A 168 -14.11 -21.08 6.63
C VAL A 168 -15.24 -20.45 7.44
N GLU A 169 -15.30 -20.68 8.75
CA GLU A 169 -16.33 -20.12 9.64
C GLU A 169 -16.29 -18.59 9.66
N ASN A 170 -15.09 -18.01 9.79
CA ASN A 170 -14.89 -16.56 9.70
C ASN A 170 -15.25 -16.00 8.32
N GLY A 171 -14.97 -16.74 7.25
CA GLY A 171 -15.33 -16.37 5.89
C GLY A 171 -16.83 -16.38 5.63
N VAL A 172 -17.54 -17.39 6.16
CA VAL A 172 -19.00 -17.50 6.07
C VAL A 172 -19.70 -16.36 6.80
N ALA A 173 -19.19 -15.94 7.96
CA ALA A 173 -19.72 -14.78 8.69
C ALA A 173 -19.62 -13.46 7.91
N ALA A 174 -18.71 -13.36 6.94
CA ALA A 174 -18.50 -12.17 6.11
C ALA A 174 -19.30 -12.18 4.79
N ILE A 175 -20.05 -13.25 4.49
CA ILE A 175 -20.93 -13.32 3.32
C ILE A 175 -22.34 -12.88 3.78
N GLU A 176 -22.79 -11.70 3.33
CA GLU A 176 -24.19 -11.33 3.52
C GLU A 176 -25.12 -12.34 2.80
N PRO A 177 -26.29 -12.69 3.38
CA PRO A 177 -27.22 -13.59 2.71
C PRO A 177 -27.66 -12.97 1.38
N SER A 178 -27.34 -13.64 0.27
CA SER A 178 -27.85 -13.23 -1.04
C SER A 178 -29.38 -13.35 -1.04
N THR A 179 -30.08 -12.23 -1.07
CA THR A 179 -31.49 -12.19 -1.47
C THR A 179 -31.56 -12.43 -2.97
N ALA A 180 -31.44 -13.69 -3.37
CA ALA A 180 -31.77 -14.12 -4.71
C ALA A 180 -33.27 -13.86 -4.94
N SER A 181 -33.61 -12.78 -5.64
CA SER A 181 -34.96 -12.57 -6.14
C SER A 181 -35.23 -13.61 -7.23
N LEU A 182 -36.09 -14.59 -6.91
CA LEU A 182 -36.72 -15.46 -7.90
C LEU A 182 -37.62 -14.59 -8.79
N LYS A 183 -37.17 -14.26 -10.00
CA LYS A 183 -38.04 -13.79 -11.07
C LYS A 183 -38.69 -14.99 -11.74
N THR A 184 -39.86 -15.37 -11.26
CA THR A 184 -40.73 -16.34 -11.93
C THR A 184 -41.45 -15.64 -13.08
N TRP A 185 -41.20 -16.07 -14.31
CA TRP A 185 -42.04 -15.70 -15.46
C TRP A 185 -43.11 -16.78 -15.63
N ILE A 186 -44.38 -16.41 -15.45
CA ILE A 186 -45.51 -17.27 -15.79
C ILE A 186 -46.10 -16.71 -17.09
N HIS A 187 -45.99 -17.44 -18.19
CA HIS A 187 -46.85 -17.23 -19.36
C HIS A 187 -48.20 -17.89 -19.08
N LEU A 188 -49.27 -17.13 -19.25
CA LEU A 188 -50.63 -17.65 -19.40
C LEU A 188 -51.06 -17.39 -20.85
N PRO A 189 -51.87 -18.29 -21.44
CA PRO A 189 -52.21 -18.31 -22.86
C PRO A 189 -52.91 -17.05 -23.36
#